data_AF-A0A800F4S0-F1
#
_entry.id   AF-A0A800F4S0-F1
#
_cell.length_a   1.000
_cell.length_b   1.000
_cell.length_c   1.000
_cell.angle_alpha   90.00
_cell.angle_beta   90.00
_cell.angle_gamma   90.00
#
_symmetry.space_group_name_H-M   'P 1'
#
loop_
_entity.id
_entity.type
_entity.pdbx_description
1 polymer ?
#
loop_
_entity_poly.entity_id
_entity_poly.type
_entity_poly.pdbx_seq_one_letter_code
_entity_poly.pdbx_strand_id
1 'polypeptide(L)' 'MEPAMSRDVALVSVSIDLGAGRRGVDMGPSALRIAGITPAIESLGHVVREIGTVTAGGFILFGLWTRPVAFLLAG' A
#
# COMPACT_ATOMS: atom_id res chain seq x y z
N MET A 1 14.65 18.17 -18.57
CA MET A 1 13.92 17.36 -17.59
C MET A 1 12.93 16.54 -18.39
N GLU A 2 13.22 15.26 -18.62
CA GLU A 2 12.29 14.37 -19.33
C GLU A 2 10.94 14.41 -18.61
N PRO A 3 9.81 14.59 -19.33
CA PRO A 3 8.50 14.58 -18.70
C PRO A 3 8.32 13.22 -18.02
N ALA A 4 8.21 13.21 -16.70
CA ALA A 4 7.99 11.99 -15.94
C ALA A 4 6.67 11.37 -16.43
N MET A 5 6.76 10.24 -17.16
CA MET A 5 5.57 9.53 -17.59
C MET A 5 4.74 9.14 -16.36
N SER A 6 3.44 9.34 -16.43
CA SER A 6 2.52 8.86 -15.40
C SER A 6 2.71 7.36 -15.21
N ARG A 7 2.83 6.91 -13.96
CA ARG A 7 3.01 5.51 -13.58
C ARG A 7 1.96 5.14 -12.55
N ASP A 8 1.51 3.89 -12.61
CA ASP A 8 0.64 3.28 -11.61
C ASP A 8 1.53 2.82 -10.44
N VAL A 9 1.37 3.46 -9.28
CA VAL A 9 2.18 3.27 -8.07
C VAL A 9 1.36 2.48 -7.07
N ALA A 10 1.80 1.26 -6.76
CA ALA A 10 1.19 0.45 -5.72
C ALA A 10 1.75 0.80 -4.34
N LEU A 11 0.88 1.15 -3.39
CA LEU A 11 1.23 1.44 -2.00
C LEU A 11 0.84 0.26 -1.10
N VAL A 12 1.84 -0.31 -0.42
CA VAL A 12 1.67 -1.36 0.60
C VAL A 12 2.12 -0.80 1.95
N SER A 13 1.28 -0.94 2.97
CA SER A 13 1.67 -0.64 4.34
C SER A 13 2.19 -1.91 5.00
N VAL A 14 3.38 -1.86 5.60
CA VAL A 14 3.96 -3.01 6.30
C VAL A 14 4.37 -2.57 7.70
N SER A 15 3.70 -3.12 8.70
CA SER A 15 4.00 -2.91 10.12
C SER A 15 4.51 -4.21 10.71
N ILE A 16 5.83 -4.34 10.88
CA ILE A 16 6.45 -5.54 11.47
C ILE A 16 7.02 -5.19 12.85
N ASP A 17 6.30 -5.55 13.91
CA ASP A 17 6.82 -5.49 15.27
C ASP A 17 7.63 -6.75 15.58
N LEU A 18 8.91 -6.76 15.18
CA LEU A 18 9.86 -7.84 15.49
C LEU A 18 10.51 -7.71 16.87
N GLY A 19 9.84 -7.10 17.85
CA GLY A 19 10.09 -7.31 19.27
C GLY A 19 11.52 -7.10 19.75
N ALA A 20 11.99 -5.85 19.79
CA ALA A 20 13.08 -5.42 20.67
C ALA A 20 12.57 -4.60 21.87
N GLY A 21 11.34 -4.87 22.33
CA GLY A 21 10.73 -4.23 23.51
C GLY A 21 10.15 -2.83 23.31
N ARG A 22 10.05 -2.33 22.08
CA ARG A 22 9.50 -1.00 21.75
C ARG A 22 8.21 -1.11 20.95
N ARG A 23 7.06 -1.05 21.65
CA ARG A 23 5.74 -0.85 21.00
C ARG A 23 5.77 0.52 20.29
N GLY A 24 5.45 0.55 19.00
CA GLY A 24 5.41 1.80 18.24
C GLY A 24 5.63 1.66 16.73
N VAL A 25 6.01 0.48 16.22
CA VAL A 25 6.28 0.27 14.78
C VAL A 25 5.02 0.43 13.92
N ASP A 26 3.83 0.21 14.48
CA ASP A 26 2.55 0.46 13.79
C ASP A 26 2.31 1.93 13.42
N MET A 27 2.99 2.85 14.09
CA MET A 27 2.86 4.28 13.79
C MET A 27 3.60 4.69 12.51
N GLY A 28 4.54 3.91 11.99
CA GLY A 28 5.33 4.29 10.81
C GLY A 28 4.48 4.49 9.55
N PRO A 29 3.78 3.44 9.07
CA PRO A 29 2.90 3.56 7.90
C PRO A 29 1.76 4.57 8.10
N SER A 30 1.19 4.63 9.32
CA SER A 30 0.13 5.58 9.66
C SER A 30 0.62 7.04 9.62
N ALA A 31 1.83 7.32 10.11
CA ALA A 31 2.43 8.64 10.08
C ALA A 31 2.68 9.13 8.65
N LEU A 32 3.11 8.24 7.74
CA LEU A 32 3.28 8.58 6.33
C LEU A 32 1.97 8.94 5.64
N ARG A 33 0.87 8.28 6.02
CA ARG A 33 -0.48 8.63 5.54
C ARG A 33 -0.91 10.00 6.07
N ILE A 34 -0.71 10.28 7.35
CA ILE A 34 -1.00 11.60 7.95
C ILE A 34 -0.14 12.69 7.29
N ALA A 35 1.12 12.39 6.95
CA ALA A 35 2.02 13.30 6.26
C ALA A 35 1.65 13.55 4.78
N GLY A 36 0.62 12.90 4.24
CA GLY A 36 0.12 13.15 2.90
C GLY A 36 0.94 12.51 1.78
N ILE A 37 1.49 11.30 2.01
CA ILE A 37 2.28 10.61 0.98
C ILE A 37 1.50 10.36 -0.33
N THR A 38 0.22 10.01 -0.25
CA THR A 38 -0.64 9.79 -1.43
C THR A 38 -0.82 11.07 -2.26
N PRO A 39 -1.32 12.20 -1.70
CA PRO A 39 -1.48 13.43 -2.48
C PRO A 39 -0.13 13.99 -2.97
N ALA A 40 0.96 13.76 -2.25
CA ALA A 40 2.30 14.11 -2.73
C ALA A 40 2.67 13.35 -4.01
N ILE A 41 2.47 12.03 -4.06
CA ILE A 41 2.75 11.21 -5.25
C ILE A 41 1.78 11.55 -6.39
N GLU A 42 0.50 11.81 -6.10
CA GLU A 42 -0.49 12.23 -7.10
C GLU A 42 -0.13 13.59 -7.72
N SER A 43 0.37 14.55 -6.91
CA SER A 43 0.83 15.86 -7.40
C SER A 43 2.03 15.77 -8.36
N LEU A 44 2.77 14.66 -8.35
CA LEU A 44 3.85 14.37 -9.29
C LEU A 44 3.33 13.79 -10.63
N GLY A 45 2.01 13.61 -10.78
CA GLY A 45 1.38 13.08 -11.99
C GLY A 45 1.27 11.56 -12.03
N HIS A 46 1.42 10.88 -10.89
CA HIS A 46 1.29 9.43 -10.79
C HIS A 46 -0.09 9.02 -10.26
N VAL A 47 -0.53 7.82 -10.60
CA VAL A 47 -1.75 7.22 -10.05
C VAL A 47 -1.33 6.33 -8.89
N VAL A 48 -1.95 6.48 -7.72
CA VAL A 48 -1.64 5.64 -6.55
C VAL A 48 -2.75 4.62 -6.32
N ARG A 49 -2.39 3.34 -6.23
CA ARG A 49 -3.29 2.26 -5.82
C ARG A 49 -2.81 1.68 -4.50
N GLU A 50 -3.65 1.77 -3.47
CA GLU A 50 -3.35 1.13 -2.20
C GLU A 50 -3.80 -0.34 -2.24
N ILE A 51 -2.87 -1.26 -1.95
CA ILE A 51 -3.09 -2.70 -2.18
C ILE A 51 -3.16 -3.52 -0.89
N GLY A 52 -2.93 -2.92 0.27
CA GLY A 52 -3.22 -3.55 1.57
C GLY A 52 -2.20 -3.25 2.65
N THR A 53 -2.49 -3.80 3.84
CA THR A 53 -1.64 -3.69 5.03
C THR A 53 -1.22 -5.07 5.52
N VAL A 54 0.08 -5.23 5.74
CA VAL A 54 0.68 -6.41 6.36
C VAL A 54 1.03 -6.08 7.80
N THR A 55 0.50 -6.84 8.75
CA THR A 55 0.88 -6.74 10.16
C THR A 55 1.50 -8.05 10.64
N ALA A 56 2.36 -7.99 11.67
CA ALA A 56 2.85 -9.18 12.37
C ALA A 56 1.67 -9.88 13.09
N GLY A 57 0.95 -10.73 12.36
CA GLY A 57 -0.26 -11.42 12.84
C GLY A 57 -1.32 -11.69 11.77
N GLY A 58 -1.22 -11.08 10.59
CA GLY A 58 -2.16 -11.33 9.49
C GLY A 58 -2.04 -10.32 8.34
N PHE A 59 -2.58 -10.71 7.18
CA PHE A 59 -2.64 -9.88 5.99
C PHE A 59 -4.09 -9.45 5.75
N ILE A 60 -4.35 -8.14 5.76
CA ILE A 60 -5.69 -7.59 5.48
C ILE A 60 -5.69 -7.00 4.08
N LEU A 61 -6.33 -7.71 3.14
CA LEU A 61 -6.54 -7.24 1.78
C LEU A 61 -7.85 -6.46 1.70
N PHE A 62 -7.77 -5.15 1.45
CA PHE A 62 -8.95 -4.37 1.05
C PHE A 62 -9.34 -4.79 -0.38
N GLY A 63 -10.51 -5.43 -0.55
CA GLY A 63 -11.07 -5.73 -1.88
C GLY A 63 -11.56 -7.15 -2.16
N LEU A 64 -11.63 -8.05 -1.17
CA LEU A 64 -12.05 -9.45 -1.39
C LEU A 64 -13.57 -9.65 -1.66
N TRP A 65 -14.32 -8.62 -2.05
CA TRP A 65 -15.76 -8.74 -2.34
C TRP A 65 -16.23 -8.13 -3.68
N THR A 66 -15.35 -7.71 -4.58
CA THR A 66 -15.83 -7.09 -5.85
C THR A 66 -15.40 -7.73 -7.16
N ARG A 67 -14.57 -8.78 -7.23
CA ARG A 67 -14.41 -9.59 -8.47
C ARG A 67 -13.96 -11.02 -8.16
N PRO A 68 -14.68 -12.08 -8.60
CA PRO A 68 -14.18 -13.44 -8.52
C PRO A 68 -12.99 -13.63 -9.47
N VAL A 69 -12.02 -14.38 -8.98
CA VAL A 69 -10.89 -14.94 -9.73
C VAL A 69 -11.44 -15.81 -10.86
N ALA A 70 -11.62 -15.23 -12.05
CA ALA A 70 -12.05 -15.95 -13.25
C ALA A 70 -11.23 -15.45 -14.43
N PHE A 71 -9.93 -15.79 -14.51
CA PHE A 71 -9.18 -15.65 -15.77
C PHE A 71 -7.92 -16.54 -15.91
N LEU A 72 -7.77 -17.62 -15.13
CA LEU A 72 -6.58 -18.49 -15.29
C LEU A 72 -6.84 -19.99 -15.40
N LEU A 73 -8.04 -20.44 -15.78
CA LEU A 73 -8.25 -21.84 -16.21
C LEU A 73 -9.30 -21.89 -17.33
N ALA A 74 -9.01 -21.23 -18.44
CA ALA A 74 -9.64 -21.51 -19.73
C ALA A 74 -8.54 -21.49 -20.80
N GLY A 75 -7.65 -22.46 -20.67
CA GLY A 75 -6.87 -23.07 -21.74
C GLY A 75 -7.16 -24.55 -21.70
#